data_AF-A0AAD5MYX1-F1
#
_entry.id   AF-A0AAD5MYX1-F1
#
_cell.length_a   1.000
_cell.length_b   1.000
_cell.length_c   1.000
_cell.angle_alpha   90.00
_cell.angle_beta   90.00
_cell.angle_gamma   90.00
#
_symmetry.space_group_name_H-M   'P 1'
#
loop_
_entity.id
_entity.type
_entity.pdbx_description
1 polymer ?
#
loop_
_entity_poly.entity_id
_entity_poly.type
_entity_poly.pdbx_seq_one_letter_code
_entity_poly.pdbx_strand_id
1 'polypeptide(L)'
;MHIAVDSCAWRFANNKILPTLAESPESLLYKADELCDPHEQPLYEDLYELIIKRNNGLRMCLDKKNAPFYSSSACIPYSSKDHVLYNAAFIRLLSDDYKRSSECFRDANLIQQKCVKLRECCPNFDTCQQETLNITLEQAIISKTAQLNQNKHSCLKLKALDAFKEALRGLLGKAGEKLLKKLKQGELGRYMTRGARALARLK
;
A
#
# COMPACT_ATOMS: atom_id res chain seq x y z
N MET A 1 2.99 10.33 2.45
CA MET A 1 1.79 10.34 3.33
C MET A 1 1.07 9.00 3.30
N HIS A 2 0.78 8.47 2.11
CA HIS A 2 0.04 7.21 1.93
C HIS A 2 0.73 5.99 2.57
N ILE A 3 2.06 5.89 2.50
CA ILE A 3 2.84 4.80 3.11
C ILE A 3 2.46 4.51 4.57
N ALA A 4 2.34 5.54 5.42
CA ALA A 4 2.05 5.33 6.84
C ALA A 4 0.65 4.74 7.07
N VAL A 5 -0.33 5.21 6.31
CA VAL A 5 -1.72 4.73 6.39
C VAL A 5 -1.84 3.33 5.81
N ASP A 6 -1.26 3.11 4.62
CA ASP A 6 -1.27 1.84 3.92
C ASP A 6 -0.56 0.76 4.74
N SER A 7 0.54 1.10 5.42
CA SER A 7 1.26 0.18 6.31
C SER A 7 0.38 -0.27 7.48
N CYS A 8 -0.33 0.66 8.14
CA CYS A 8 -1.27 0.31 9.21
C CYS A 8 -2.46 -0.51 8.68
N ALA A 9 -3.02 -0.12 7.53
CA ALA A 9 -4.13 -0.83 6.90
C ALA A 9 -3.72 -2.26 6.56
N TRP A 10 -2.56 -2.45 5.94
CA TRP A 10 -2.02 -3.76 5.60
C TRP A 10 -1.84 -4.63 6.84
N ARG A 11 -1.14 -4.15 7.88
CA ARG A 11 -0.85 -4.93 9.10
C ARG A 11 -2.09 -5.47 9.80
N PHE A 12 -3.14 -4.65 9.90
CA PHE A 12 -4.34 -5.03 10.64
C PHE A 12 -5.46 -5.59 9.77
N ALA A 13 -5.39 -5.44 8.44
CA ALA A 13 -6.29 -6.11 7.51
C ALA A 13 -5.80 -7.51 7.13
N ASN A 14 -4.49 -7.78 7.10
CA ASN A 14 -3.93 -9.07 6.70
C ASN A 14 -4.49 -10.25 7.51
N ASN A 15 -4.89 -10.01 8.76
CA ASN A 15 -5.45 -11.04 9.64
C ASN A 15 -6.97 -11.27 9.46
N LYS A 16 -7.68 -10.43 8.70
CA LYS A 16 -9.15 -10.47 8.61
C LYS A 16 -9.70 -10.44 7.19
N ILE A 17 -8.93 -9.96 6.22
CA ILE A 17 -9.33 -9.83 4.83
C ILE A 17 -8.13 -10.31 4.02
N LEU A 18 -8.37 -11.28 3.14
CA LEU A 18 -7.45 -11.62 2.04
C LEU A 18 -6.86 -10.34 1.44
N PRO A 19 -5.66 -10.37 0.86
CA PRO A 19 -4.87 -9.18 0.52
C PRO A 19 -5.49 -8.40 -0.66
N THR A 20 -6.57 -7.67 -0.36
CA THR A 20 -7.43 -6.93 -1.29
C THR A 20 -7.25 -5.43 -1.15
N LEU A 21 -6.38 -4.97 -0.25
CA LEU A 21 -6.10 -3.54 -0.13
C LEU A 21 -5.15 -3.13 -1.24
N ALA A 22 -5.65 -2.27 -2.13
CA ALA A 22 -4.80 -1.58 -3.08
C ALA A 22 -3.88 -0.64 -2.33
N GLU A 23 -2.59 -0.76 -2.58
CA GLU A 23 -1.54 0.11 -2.03
C GLU A 23 -1.32 1.32 -2.95
N SER A 24 -0.94 2.45 -2.36
CA SER A 24 -0.54 3.63 -3.13
C SER A 24 0.75 3.36 -3.92
N PRO A 25 1.07 4.18 -4.96
CA PRO A 25 2.32 4.04 -5.68
C PRO A 25 3.53 4.16 -4.75
N GLU A 26 3.51 5.08 -3.79
CA GLU A 26 4.60 5.25 -2.82
C GLU A 26 4.78 4.01 -1.93
N SER A 27 3.69 3.34 -1.56
CA SER A 27 3.73 2.11 -0.75
C SER A 27 4.27 0.93 -1.53
N LEU A 28 3.87 0.78 -2.81
CA LEU A 28 4.41 -0.23 -3.71
C LEU A 28 5.93 -0.06 -3.92
N LEU A 29 6.38 1.18 -4.13
CA LEU A 29 7.79 1.50 -4.36
C LEU A 29 8.65 1.39 -3.09
N TYR A 30 8.05 1.50 -1.90
CA TYR A 30 8.78 1.34 -0.65
C TYR A 30 9.04 -0.13 -0.31
N LYS A 31 8.14 -1.04 -0.69
CA LYS A 31 8.21 -2.48 -0.39
C LYS A 31 8.66 -3.31 -1.60
N ALA A 32 9.65 -2.81 -2.35
CA ALA A 32 10.13 -3.41 -3.60
C ALA A 32 10.50 -4.91 -3.46
N ASP A 33 10.93 -5.33 -2.27
CA ASP A 33 11.37 -6.70 -1.97
C ASP A 33 10.25 -7.75 -2.00
N GLU A 34 8.99 -7.35 -2.23
CA GLU A 34 7.81 -8.23 -2.29
C GLU A 34 7.24 -8.43 -3.69
N LEU A 35 8.00 -8.15 -4.76
CA LEU A 35 7.51 -8.47 -6.11
C LEU A 35 7.15 -9.95 -6.20
N CYS A 36 5.94 -10.18 -6.70
CA CYS A 36 5.35 -11.50 -6.67
C CYS A 36 5.84 -12.36 -7.84
N ASP A 37 6.14 -11.71 -8.97
CA ASP A 37 6.77 -12.28 -10.15
C ASP A 37 7.97 -11.40 -10.56
N PRO A 38 9.19 -11.95 -10.69
CA PRO A 38 10.36 -11.21 -11.19
C PRO A 38 10.15 -10.54 -12.55
N HIS A 39 9.21 -11.02 -13.38
CA HIS A 39 8.85 -10.38 -14.65
C HIS A 39 8.10 -9.06 -14.50
N GLU A 40 7.69 -8.68 -13.28
CA GLU A 40 7.09 -7.39 -12.98
C GLU A 40 8.12 -6.28 -12.81
N GLN A 41 9.41 -6.63 -12.75
CA GLN A 41 10.51 -5.67 -12.57
C GLN A 41 10.43 -4.49 -13.56
N PRO A 42 10.19 -4.67 -14.88
CA PRO A 42 10.09 -3.54 -15.80
C PRO A 42 8.89 -2.63 -15.49
N LEU A 43 7.75 -3.21 -15.08
CA LEU A 43 6.56 -2.45 -14.70
C LEU A 43 6.80 -1.61 -13.44
N TYR A 44 7.52 -2.19 -12.47
CA TYR A 44 7.94 -1.52 -11.25
C TYR A 44 8.91 -0.35 -11.55
N GLU A 45 9.94 -0.60 -12.36
CA GLU A 45 10.92 0.40 -12.78
C GLU A 45 10.24 1.56 -13.53
N ASP A 46 9.33 1.26 -14.45
CA ASP A 46 8.55 2.29 -15.14
C ASP A 46 7.74 3.14 -14.14
N LEU A 47 7.07 2.52 -13.16
CA LEU A 47 6.31 3.27 -12.14
C LEU A 47 7.25 4.17 -11.32
N TYR A 48 8.41 3.63 -10.94
CA TYR A 48 9.43 4.37 -10.20
C TYR A 48 9.91 5.60 -10.96
N GLU A 49 10.22 5.46 -12.25
CA GLU A 49 10.63 6.56 -13.11
C GLU A 49 9.55 7.64 -13.25
N LEU A 50 8.29 7.24 -13.43
CA LEU A 50 7.18 8.20 -13.54
C LEU A 50 6.99 8.99 -12.23
N ILE A 51 7.10 8.33 -11.07
CA ILE A 51 7.02 8.98 -9.76
C ILE A 51 8.19 9.95 -9.55
N ILE A 52 9.41 9.55 -9.92
CA ILE A 52 10.57 10.45 -9.91
C ILE A 52 10.31 11.68 -10.78
N LYS A 53 9.83 11.47 -12.01
CA LYS A 53 9.55 12.56 -12.95
C LYS A 53 8.52 13.54 -12.39
N ARG A 54 7.41 13.03 -11.83
CA ARG A 54 6.37 13.83 -11.16
C ARG A 54 6.97 14.65 -10.01
N ASN A 55 7.69 13.99 -9.10
CA ASN A 55 8.24 14.62 -7.90
C ASN A 55 9.34 15.64 -8.23
N ASN A 56 10.17 15.36 -9.24
CA ASN A 56 11.21 16.28 -9.70
C ASN A 56 10.60 17.55 -10.30
N GLY A 57 9.54 17.45 -11.10
CA GLY A 57 8.83 18.61 -11.62
C GLY A 57 8.32 19.51 -10.50
N LEU A 58 7.63 18.92 -9.52
CA LEU A 58 7.15 19.64 -8.34
C LEU A 58 8.29 20.30 -7.55
N ARG A 59 9.38 19.55 -7.30
CA ARG A 59 10.55 20.05 -6.56
C ARG A 59 11.21 21.22 -7.27
N MET A 60 11.44 21.13 -8.58
CA MET A 60 12.04 22.22 -9.36
C MET A 60 11.17 23.49 -9.32
N CYS A 61 9.85 23.35 -9.39
CA CYS A 61 8.95 24.49 -9.22
C CYS A 61 9.06 25.10 -7.81
N LEU A 62 9.01 24.26 -6.78
CA LEU A 62 9.10 24.68 -5.38
C LEU A 62 10.42 25.40 -5.09
N ASP A 63 11.54 24.85 -5.55
CA ASP A 63 12.87 25.43 -5.37
C ASP A 63 12.93 26.82 -6.02
N LYS A 64 12.40 26.97 -7.24
CA LYS A 64 12.36 28.26 -7.94
C LYS A 64 11.45 29.28 -7.25
N LYS A 65 10.23 28.89 -6.88
CA LYS A 65 9.21 29.83 -6.37
C LYS A 65 9.38 30.17 -4.90
N ASN A 66 9.90 29.26 -4.09
CA ASN A 66 10.12 29.50 -2.66
C ASN A 66 11.52 30.04 -2.35
N ALA A 67 12.47 30.04 -3.29
CA ALA A 67 13.79 30.64 -3.07
C ALA A 67 13.74 32.06 -2.46
N PRO A 68 12.87 32.99 -2.93
CA PRO A 68 12.76 34.32 -2.33
C PRO A 68 12.18 34.33 -0.90
N PHE A 69 11.31 33.37 -0.58
CA PHE A 69 10.75 33.23 0.76
C PHE A 69 11.83 32.75 1.74
N TYR A 70 12.61 31.74 1.35
CA TYR A 70 13.66 31.19 2.20
C TYR A 70 14.95 32.03 2.25
N SER A 71 15.15 32.98 1.35
CA SER A 71 16.28 33.92 1.43
C SER A 71 16.12 34.96 2.54
N SER A 72 14.90 35.16 3.03
CA SER A 72 14.57 36.21 4.00
C SER A 72 13.92 35.69 5.29
N SER A 73 13.45 34.43 5.30
CA SER A 73 12.71 33.85 6.43
C SER A 73 13.14 32.41 6.69
N ALA A 74 13.47 32.12 7.95
CA ALA A 74 13.57 30.74 8.43
C ALA A 74 12.18 30.24 8.80
N CYS A 75 11.70 29.19 8.13
CA CYS A 75 10.40 28.61 8.49
C CYS A 75 10.55 27.56 9.60
N ILE A 76 9.81 27.75 10.69
CA ILE A 76 9.73 26.82 11.81
C ILE A 76 8.31 26.26 11.86
N PRO A 77 8.03 25.09 11.25
CA PRO A 77 6.67 24.56 11.09
C PRO A 77 6.05 24.05 12.40
N TYR A 78 6.88 23.72 13.39
CA TYR A 78 6.45 23.16 14.67
C TYR A 78 7.55 23.28 15.73
N SER A 79 7.17 23.12 17.00
CA SER A 79 8.10 23.21 18.13
C SER A 79 9.08 22.03 18.18
N SER A 80 10.18 22.17 18.92
CA SER A 80 11.11 21.05 19.18
C SER A 80 10.43 19.87 19.86
N LYS A 81 9.43 20.12 20.72
CA LYS A 81 8.66 19.07 21.39
C LYS A 81 7.85 18.26 20.37
N ASP A 82 7.17 18.92 19.45
CA ASP A 82 6.39 18.27 18.39
C ASP A 82 7.32 17.53 17.42
N HIS A 83 8.50 18.08 17.14
CA HIS A 83 9.50 17.42 16.33
C HIS A 83 9.87 16.04 16.89
N VAL A 84 10.17 15.97 18.20
CA VAL A 84 10.49 14.71 18.89
C VAL A 84 9.30 13.75 18.84
N LEU A 85 8.08 14.25 19.09
CA LEU A 85 6.86 13.44 19.02
C LEU A 85 6.67 12.80 17.63
N TYR A 86 6.79 13.60 16.56
CA TYR A 86 6.63 13.11 15.20
C TYR A 86 7.72 12.12 14.79
N ASN A 87 8.97 12.38 15.18
CA ASN A 87 10.07 11.44 14.90
C ASN A 87 9.87 10.11 15.63
N ALA A 88 9.43 10.16 16.90
CA ALA A 88 9.14 8.95 17.65
C ALA A 88 7.98 8.15 17.01
N ALA A 89 6.93 8.82 16.55
CA ALA A 89 5.84 8.19 15.79
C ALA A 89 6.33 7.54 14.49
N PHE A 90 7.23 8.22 13.77
CA PHE A 90 7.81 7.70 12.53
C PHE A 90 8.63 6.43 12.79
N ILE A 91 9.51 6.45 13.79
CA ILE A 91 10.31 5.28 14.18
C ILE A 91 9.41 4.10 14.54
N ARG A 92 8.35 4.32 15.33
CA ARG A 92 7.40 3.24 15.68
C ARG A 92 6.64 2.70 14.47
N LEU A 93 6.27 3.55 13.50
CA LEU A 93 5.66 3.09 12.25
C LEU A 93 6.57 2.13 11.48
N LEU A 94 7.89 2.35 11.51
CA LEU A 94 8.89 1.49 10.87
C LEU A 94 9.22 0.22 11.66
N SER A 95 8.92 0.14 12.96
CA SER A 95 9.34 -0.97 13.81
C SER A 95 8.36 -2.14 13.91
N ASP A 96 7.26 -2.13 13.15
CA ASP A 96 6.27 -3.22 13.05
C ASP A 96 5.54 -3.71 14.33
N ASP A 97 5.88 -3.20 15.51
CA ASP A 97 5.49 -3.76 16.83
C ASP A 97 4.11 -3.34 17.40
N TYR A 98 3.16 -2.90 16.57
CA TYR A 98 1.85 -2.46 17.09
C TYR A 98 0.97 -3.64 17.51
N LYS A 99 0.42 -3.57 18.73
CA LYS A 99 -0.54 -4.56 19.24
C LYS A 99 -1.98 -4.25 18.83
N ARG A 100 -2.32 -2.98 18.60
CA ARG A 100 -3.67 -2.51 18.27
C ARG A 100 -3.65 -1.60 17.05
N SER A 101 -4.65 -1.74 16.18
CA SER A 101 -4.79 -0.89 14.99
C SER A 101 -4.91 0.59 15.34
N SER A 102 -5.65 0.91 16.41
CA SER A 102 -5.82 2.29 16.88
C SER A 102 -4.51 2.99 17.21
N GLU A 103 -3.52 2.26 17.73
CA GLU A 103 -2.20 2.81 18.06
C GLU A 103 -1.40 3.12 16.79
N CYS A 104 -1.44 2.23 15.80
CA CYS A 104 -0.79 2.44 14.50
C CYS A 104 -1.40 3.64 13.77
N PHE A 105 -2.72 3.69 13.67
CA PHE A 105 -3.40 4.81 13.00
C PHE A 105 -3.23 6.13 13.75
N ARG A 106 -3.10 6.12 15.07
CA ARG A 106 -2.73 7.33 15.83
C ARG A 106 -1.37 7.86 15.39
N ASP A 107 -0.37 7.00 15.26
CA ASP A 107 0.97 7.43 14.83
C ASP A 107 1.00 7.81 13.35
N ALA A 108 0.25 7.13 12.47
CA ALA A 108 0.06 7.54 11.09
C ALA A 108 -0.56 8.95 10.99
N ASN A 109 -1.54 9.25 11.85
CA ASN A 109 -2.15 10.58 11.93
C ASN A 109 -1.15 11.64 12.42
N LEU A 110 -0.25 11.31 13.35
CA LEU A 110 0.83 12.23 13.75
C LEU A 110 1.76 12.56 12.58
N ILE A 111 2.07 11.60 11.71
CA ILE A 111 2.84 11.85 10.48
C ILE A 111 2.08 12.75 9.50
N GLN A 112 0.77 12.54 9.35
CA GLN A 112 -0.06 13.43 8.53
C GLN A 112 -0.06 14.86 9.08
N GLN A 113 -0.18 15.03 10.40
CA GLN A 113 -0.08 16.33 11.05
C GLN A 113 1.28 17.00 10.80
N LYS A 114 2.39 16.25 10.90
CA LYS A 114 3.72 16.74 10.53
C LYS A 114 3.76 17.28 9.10
N CYS A 115 3.19 16.54 8.14
CA CYS A 115 3.12 16.96 6.74
C CYS A 115 2.29 18.23 6.54
N VAL A 116 1.14 18.34 7.20
CA VAL A 116 0.29 19.55 7.15
C VAL A 116 1.05 20.76 7.70
N LYS A 117 1.74 20.60 8.84
CA LYS A 117 2.56 21.66 9.43
C LYS A 117 3.72 22.09 8.52
N LEU A 118 4.38 21.13 7.86
CA LEU A 118 5.43 21.45 6.89
C LEU A 118 4.89 22.21 5.67
N ARG A 119 3.64 21.99 5.29
CA ARG A 119 3.01 22.72 4.17
C ARG A 119 2.87 24.22 4.47
N GLU A 120 2.72 24.61 5.74
CA GLU A 120 2.74 26.03 6.16
C GLU A 120 4.06 26.72 5.78
N CYS A 121 5.16 25.95 5.65
CA CYS A 121 6.46 26.47 5.19
C CYS A 121 6.62 26.54 3.68
N CYS A 122 5.71 25.95 2.90
CA CYS A 122 5.81 25.88 1.44
C CYS A 122 4.66 26.67 0.82
N PRO A 123 4.70 28.01 0.84
CA PRO A 123 3.56 28.86 0.44
C PRO A 123 3.14 28.63 -1.02
N ASN A 124 4.07 28.27 -1.90
CA ASN A 124 3.79 28.00 -3.32
C ASN A 124 3.46 26.52 -3.61
N PHE A 125 3.19 25.69 -2.60
CA PHE A 125 2.95 24.26 -2.81
C PHE A 125 1.77 23.99 -3.75
N ASP A 126 0.61 24.59 -3.48
CA ASP A 126 -0.59 24.33 -4.27
C ASP A 126 -0.46 24.87 -5.70
N THR A 127 0.14 26.05 -5.86
CA THR A 127 0.43 26.62 -7.16
C THR A 127 1.37 25.71 -7.96
N CYS A 128 2.48 25.27 -7.36
CA CYS A 128 3.41 24.38 -8.02
C CYS A 128 2.80 23.01 -8.32
N GLN A 129 1.95 22.48 -7.44
CA GLN A 129 1.21 21.25 -7.70
C GLN A 129 0.32 21.39 -8.93
N GLN A 130 -0.40 22.51 -9.06
CA GLN A 130 -1.26 22.77 -10.23
C GLN A 130 -0.44 23.00 -11.51
N GLU A 131 0.62 23.80 -11.46
CA GLU A 131 1.44 24.13 -12.64
C GLU A 131 2.24 22.94 -13.17
N THR A 132 2.64 22.03 -12.28
CA THR A 132 3.41 20.83 -12.65
C THR A 132 2.54 19.60 -12.88
N LEU A 133 1.22 19.73 -12.70
CA LEU A 133 0.27 18.64 -12.96
C LEU A 133 0.32 18.25 -14.43
N ASN A 134 0.72 17.02 -14.69
CA ASN A 134 0.67 16.43 -16.01
C ASN A 134 -0.33 15.27 -16.00
N ILE A 135 -1.50 15.49 -16.60
CA ILE A 135 -2.61 14.53 -16.57
C ILE A 135 -2.19 13.18 -17.19
N THR A 136 -1.43 13.19 -18.29
CA THR A 136 -0.96 11.97 -18.94
C THR A 136 0.01 11.20 -18.03
N LEU A 137 0.89 11.91 -17.33
CA LEU A 137 1.80 11.32 -16.34
C LEU A 137 1.03 10.71 -15.17
N GLU A 138 0.06 11.42 -14.60
CA GLU A 138 -0.77 10.91 -13.50
C GLU A 138 -1.60 9.70 -13.92
N GLN A 139 -2.18 9.72 -15.12
CA GLN A 139 -2.89 8.56 -15.68
C GLN A 139 -1.98 7.34 -15.82
N ALA A 140 -0.74 7.54 -16.28
CA ALA A 140 0.24 6.47 -16.39
C ALA A 140 0.62 5.90 -15.02
N ILE A 141 0.84 6.76 -14.02
CA ILE A 141 1.10 6.36 -12.63
C ILE A 141 -0.08 5.54 -12.08
N ILE A 142 -1.31 6.03 -12.21
CA ILE A 142 -2.53 5.35 -11.73
C ILE A 142 -2.68 3.98 -12.41
N SER A 143 -2.51 3.93 -13.74
CA SER A 143 -2.64 2.71 -14.52
C SER A 143 -1.62 1.64 -14.08
N LYS A 144 -0.34 2.01 -13.99
CA LYS A 144 0.73 1.08 -13.56
C LYS A 144 0.58 0.65 -12.09
N THR A 145 0.15 1.57 -11.22
CA THR A 145 -0.17 1.26 -9.81
C THR A 145 -1.30 0.23 -9.73
N ALA A 146 -2.36 0.40 -10.53
CA ALA A 146 -3.48 -0.54 -10.57
C ALA A 146 -3.03 -1.92 -11.09
N GLN A 147 -2.19 -1.95 -12.12
CA GLN A 147 -1.64 -3.20 -12.67
C GLN A 147 -0.79 -3.97 -11.65
N LEU A 148 0.14 -3.29 -10.97
CA LEU A 148 0.95 -3.92 -9.91
C LEU A 148 0.09 -4.44 -8.76
N ASN A 149 -0.91 -3.66 -8.31
CA ASN A 149 -1.85 -4.11 -7.28
C ASN A 149 -2.67 -5.33 -7.74
N GLN A 150 -3.14 -5.35 -8.98
CA GLN A 150 -3.91 -6.47 -9.54
C GLN A 150 -3.06 -7.75 -9.61
N ASN A 151 -1.80 -7.63 -10.03
CA ASN A 151 -0.91 -8.76 -10.11
C ASN A 151 -0.51 -9.28 -8.72
N LYS A 152 -0.18 -8.37 -7.79
CA LYS A 152 0.06 -8.70 -6.37
C LYS A 152 -1.13 -9.45 -5.78
N HIS A 153 -2.34 -8.98 -6.03
CA HIS A 153 -3.57 -9.62 -5.58
C HIS A 153 -3.75 -11.03 -6.17
N SER A 154 -3.47 -11.18 -7.47
CA SER A 154 -3.56 -12.47 -8.17
C SER A 154 -2.55 -13.48 -7.63
N CYS A 155 -1.31 -13.06 -7.42
CA CYS A 155 -0.25 -13.87 -6.82
C CYS A 155 -0.61 -14.32 -5.40
N LEU A 156 -1.10 -13.41 -4.55
CA LEU A 156 -1.43 -13.76 -3.18
C LEU A 156 -2.62 -14.73 -3.10
N LYS A 157 -3.57 -14.64 -4.03
CA LYS A 157 -4.62 -15.68 -4.18
C LYS A 157 -4.04 -17.06 -4.49
N LEU A 158 -3.06 -17.14 -5.39
CA LEU A 158 -2.39 -18.39 -5.73
C LEU A 158 -1.62 -18.95 -4.53
N LYS A 159 -0.81 -18.12 -3.86
CA LYS A 159 -0.07 -18.52 -2.65
C LYS A 159 -0.99 -19.01 -1.53
N ALA A 160 -2.11 -18.32 -1.27
CA ALA A 160 -3.10 -18.74 -0.28
C ALA A 160 -3.74 -20.09 -0.63
N LEU A 161 -4.04 -20.29 -1.92
CA LEU A 161 -4.62 -21.53 -2.41
C LEU A 161 -3.62 -22.69 -2.28
N ASP A 162 -2.33 -22.47 -2.58
CA ASP A 162 -1.30 -23.50 -2.41
C ASP A 162 -1.02 -23.81 -0.93
N ALA A 163 -0.97 -22.80 -0.06
CA ALA A 163 -0.87 -23.02 1.39
C ALA A 163 -2.06 -23.84 1.94
N PHE A 164 -3.28 -23.54 1.47
CA PHE A 164 -4.47 -24.32 1.81
C PHE A 164 -4.38 -25.77 1.34
N LYS A 165 -3.86 -26.02 0.13
CA LYS A 165 -3.62 -27.38 -0.38
C LYS A 165 -2.64 -28.15 0.50
N GLU A 166 -1.53 -27.53 0.90
CA GLU A 166 -0.53 -28.18 1.76
C GLU A 166 -1.09 -28.47 3.16
N ALA A 167 -1.82 -27.53 3.76
CA ALA A 167 -2.49 -27.74 5.03
C ALA A 167 -3.52 -28.89 4.98
N LEU A 168 -4.29 -29.00 3.89
CA LEU A 168 -5.20 -30.13 3.65
C LEU A 168 -4.46 -31.47 3.54
N ARG A 169 -3.30 -31.52 2.86
CA ARG A 169 -2.48 -32.75 2.80
C ARG A 169 -1.98 -33.14 4.18
N GLY A 170 -1.49 -32.18 4.96
CA GLY A 170 -1.00 -32.41 6.32
C GLY A 170 -2.08 -32.92 7.27
N LEU A 171 -3.30 -32.36 7.21
CA LEU A 171 -4.41 -32.76 8.09
C LEU A 171 -5.07 -34.08 7.70
N LEU A 172 -5.15 -34.40 6.40
CA LEU A 172 -5.96 -35.52 5.91
C LEU A 172 -5.14 -36.70 5.37
N GLY A 173 -3.80 -36.59 5.28
CA GLY A 173 -2.93 -37.64 4.75
C GLY A 173 -3.41 -38.17 3.38
N LYS A 174 -3.53 -39.49 3.21
CA LYS A 174 -4.02 -40.14 1.98
C LYS A 174 -5.46 -39.74 1.59
N ALA A 175 -6.29 -39.31 2.54
CA ALA A 175 -7.64 -38.81 2.24
C ALA A 175 -7.60 -37.39 1.64
N GLY A 176 -6.59 -36.58 2.00
CA GLY A 176 -6.37 -35.23 1.47
C GLY A 176 -6.02 -35.23 -0.01
N GLU A 177 -5.21 -36.17 -0.46
CA GLU A 177 -4.86 -36.33 -1.89
C GLU A 177 -6.08 -36.60 -2.77
N LYS A 178 -7.04 -37.39 -2.29
CA LYS A 178 -8.29 -37.70 -3.00
C LYS A 178 -9.20 -36.47 -3.11
N LEU A 179 -9.26 -35.65 -2.05
CA LEU A 179 -10.00 -34.39 -2.02
C LEU A 179 -9.36 -33.32 -2.93
N LEU A 180 -8.03 -33.27 -2.95
CA LEU A 180 -7.22 -32.42 -3.83
C LEU A 180 -7.40 -32.73 -5.32
N LYS A 181 -7.50 -34.02 -5.68
CA LYS A 181 -7.85 -34.44 -7.04
C LYS A 181 -9.22 -33.91 -7.47
N LYS A 182 -10.22 -33.97 -6.59
CA LYS A 182 -11.56 -33.40 -6.83
C LYS A 182 -11.57 -31.87 -6.93
N LEU A 183 -10.70 -31.19 -6.18
CA LEU A 183 -10.50 -29.74 -6.28
C LEU A 183 -9.86 -29.35 -7.63
N LYS A 184 -8.80 -30.04 -8.06
CA LYS A 184 -8.16 -29.83 -9.38
C LYS A 184 -9.13 -30.07 -10.55
N GLN A 185 -10.11 -30.95 -10.40
CA GLN A 185 -11.13 -31.25 -11.41
C GLN A 185 -12.35 -30.30 -11.36
N GLY A 186 -12.35 -29.28 -10.50
CA GLY A 186 -13.46 -28.31 -10.39
C GLY A 186 -14.76 -28.90 -9.83
N GLU A 187 -14.73 -30.10 -9.26
CA GLU A 187 -15.93 -30.78 -8.75
C GLU A 187 -16.39 -30.18 -7.42
N LEU A 188 -15.46 -29.76 -6.56
CA LEU A 188 -15.79 -29.21 -5.24
C LEU A 188 -16.54 -27.87 -5.31
N GLY A 189 -16.27 -27.07 -6.35
CA GLY A 189 -17.02 -25.83 -6.60
C GLY A 189 -18.52 -26.10 -6.80
N ARG A 190 -18.88 -27.19 -7.50
CA ARG A 190 -20.28 -27.60 -7.67
C ARG A 190 -20.92 -28.09 -6.37
N TYR A 191 -20.17 -28.74 -5.49
CA TYR A 191 -20.67 -29.21 -4.19
C TYR A 191 -20.81 -28.07 -3.16
N MET A 192 -19.87 -27.12 -3.12
CA MET A 192 -19.94 -25.94 -2.25
C MET A 192 -21.09 -25.01 -2.64
N THR A 193 -21.31 -24.76 -3.94
CA THR A 193 -22.46 -23.95 -4.40
C THR A 193 -23.80 -24.64 -4.14
N ARG A 194 -23.85 -25.99 -4.18
CA ARG A 194 -25.04 -26.76 -3.79
C ARG A 194 -25.27 -26.74 -2.29
N GLY A 195 -24.23 -26.88 -1.47
CA GLY A 195 -24.31 -26.78 -0.01
C GLY A 195 -24.73 -25.39 0.46
N ALA A 196 -24.15 -24.34 -0.13
CA ALA A 196 -24.54 -22.95 0.14
C ALA A 196 -25.99 -22.66 -0.28
N ARG A 197 -26.47 -23.20 -1.41
CA ARG A 197 -27.87 -23.10 -1.83
C ARG A 197 -28.83 -23.91 -0.95
N ALA A 198 -28.40 -25.04 -0.42
CA ALA A 198 -29.22 -25.85 0.50
C ALA A 198 -29.38 -25.15 1.86
N LEU A 199 -28.30 -24.56 2.39
CA LEU A 199 -28.32 -23.78 3.63
C LEU A 199 -29.11 -22.46 3.47
N ALA A 200 -29.08 -21.84 2.29
CA ALA A 200 -29.89 -20.65 2.01
C ALA A 200 -31.41 -20.94 1.88
N ARG A 201 -31.81 -22.20 1.69
CA ARG A 201 -33.22 -22.64 1.65
C ARG A 201 -33.75 -23.12 3.01
N LEU A 202 -32.89 -23.17 4.02
CA LEU A 202 -33.22 -23.48 5.41
C LEU A 202 -33.39 -22.22 6.27
N LYS A 203 -33.46 -21.04 5.64
CA LYS A 203 -33.81 -19.76 6.25
C LYS A 203 -35.18 -19.32 5.79
#